data_AF-A0AAV4GGN9-F1
#
_entry.id   AF-A0AAV4GGN9-F1
#
_cell.length_a   1.000
_cell.length_b   1.000
_cell.length_c   1.000
_cell.angle_alpha   90.00
_cell.angle_beta   90.00
_cell.angle_gamma   90.00
#
_symmetry.space_group_name_H-M   'P 1'
#
loop_
_entity.id
_entity.type
_entity.pdbx_description
1 polymer ?
#
loop_
_entity_poly.entity_id
_entity_poly.type
_entity_poly.pdbx_seq_one_letter_code
_entity_poly.pdbx_strand_id
1 'polypeptide(L)'
;MAALSKFATATTTKEAEGQINLAESLRSPFSTNGDDVKILLSSMKIKTLYRWKIHAVSACETNHLAKTEGPPSARSEGSVGESEVIGLLMHIVEEAQMSIVQTSAVLKLRCQQLAQKELRSRQRDNLKRLLAFAPSAGLLINYVIYLTTWILSNVCRFAELTQRHGRTLQKQLRSTLKTMENIRTYTAPEKNKWNEAGELLLSEVTSFCDKCEKLRYFQIS
;
A
#
# COMPACT_ATOMS: atom_id res chain seq x y z
N MET A 1 -42.47 40.48 23.89
CA MET A 1 -41.84 39.14 23.91
C MET A 1 -42.23 38.29 22.69
N ALA A 2 -42.04 38.78 21.45
CA ALA A 2 -42.36 38.01 20.23
C ALA A 2 -41.23 38.00 19.17
N ALA A 3 -40.17 38.79 19.36
CA ALA A 3 -39.07 38.91 18.40
C ALA A 3 -37.89 37.94 18.64
N LEU A 4 -37.80 37.31 19.82
CA LEU A 4 -36.70 36.38 20.16
C LEU A 4 -36.99 34.92 19.77
N SER A 5 -38.24 34.58 19.45
CA SER A 5 -38.62 33.21 19.04
C SER A 5 -38.26 32.89 17.58
N LYS A 6 -38.12 33.90 16.71
CA LYS A 6 -37.82 33.69 15.29
C LYS A 6 -36.33 33.52 14.96
N PHE A 7 -35.43 33.85 15.89
CA PHE A 7 -33.99 33.66 15.69
C PHE A 7 -33.51 32.26 16.05
N ALA A 8 -34.20 31.54 16.96
CA ALA A 8 -33.84 30.18 17.36
C ALA A 8 -34.25 29.11 16.33
N THR A 9 -35.28 29.39 15.53
CA THR A 9 -35.73 28.49 14.46
C THR A 9 -34.93 28.63 13.16
N ALA A 10 -34.28 29.77 12.91
CA ALA A 10 -33.49 29.99 11.69
C ALA A 10 -32.10 29.35 11.73
N THR A 11 -31.45 29.27 12.91
CA THR A 11 -30.12 28.66 13.09
C THR A 11 -30.16 27.13 13.07
N THR A 12 -31.27 26.52 13.49
CA THR A 12 -31.44 25.06 13.48
C THR A 12 -31.67 24.50 12.07
N THR A 13 -32.30 25.25 11.16
CA THR A 13 -32.46 24.84 9.76
C THR A 13 -31.16 24.84 8.97
N LYS A 14 -30.26 25.82 9.16
CA LYS A 14 -28.97 25.85 8.43
C LYS A 14 -27.98 24.77 8.88
N GLU A 15 -27.99 24.39 10.16
CA GLU A 15 -27.17 23.27 10.65
C GLU A 15 -27.73 21.92 10.19
N ALA A 16 -29.06 21.78 10.08
CA ALA A 16 -29.68 20.61 9.49
C ALA A 16 -29.40 20.50 7.98
N GLU A 17 -29.46 21.59 7.23
CA GLU A 17 -29.12 21.63 5.79
C GLU A 17 -27.64 21.30 5.52
N GLY A 18 -26.73 21.69 6.41
CA GLY A 18 -25.31 21.33 6.33
C GLY A 18 -25.04 19.85 6.68
N GLN A 19 -25.84 19.25 7.56
CA GLN A 19 -25.75 17.82 7.92
C GLN A 19 -26.39 16.91 6.86
N ILE A 20 -27.49 17.35 6.25
CA ILE A 20 -28.10 16.68 5.10
C ILE A 20 -27.11 16.69 3.92
N ASN A 21 -26.46 17.81 3.62
CA ASN A 21 -25.44 17.89 2.58
C ASN A 21 -24.19 17.01 2.85
N LEU A 22 -23.81 16.77 4.11
CA LEU A 22 -22.69 15.86 4.41
C LEU A 22 -23.12 14.39 4.28
N ALA A 23 -24.32 14.04 4.74
CA ALA A 23 -24.90 12.70 4.58
C ALA A 23 -25.27 12.38 3.11
N GLU A 24 -25.53 13.41 2.30
CA GLU A 24 -25.85 13.34 0.88
C GLU A 24 -24.58 13.41 0.01
N SER A 25 -23.54 14.13 0.44
CA SER A 25 -22.17 14.03 -0.10
C SER A 25 -21.50 12.68 0.21
N LEU A 26 -21.94 11.99 1.26
CA LEU A 26 -21.61 10.59 1.55
C LEU A 26 -22.47 9.60 0.74
N ARG A 27 -23.43 10.09 -0.05
CA ARG A 27 -24.40 9.31 -0.83
C ARG A 27 -24.15 9.46 -2.35
N SER A 28 -22.92 9.24 -2.81
CA SER A 28 -22.62 8.76 -4.17
C SER A 28 -21.12 8.44 -4.32
N PRO A 29 -20.74 7.18 -4.55
CA PRO A 29 -19.42 6.84 -5.05
C PRO A 29 -19.49 6.64 -6.56
N PHE A 30 -18.64 7.33 -7.33
CA PHE A 30 -18.37 7.13 -8.76
C PHE A 30 -19.28 7.84 -9.78
N SER A 31 -18.80 9.00 -10.23
CA SER A 31 -18.48 9.25 -11.64
C SER A 31 -17.48 10.40 -11.64
N THR A 32 -16.18 10.14 -11.83
CA THR A 32 -15.61 9.81 -13.13
C THR A 32 -15.06 8.38 -13.20
N ASN A 33 -15.82 7.54 -13.90
CA ASN A 33 -15.59 6.17 -14.40
C ASN A 33 -15.52 5.01 -13.37
N GLY A 34 -16.68 4.37 -13.19
CA GLY A 34 -16.87 3.12 -12.45
C GLY A 34 -16.44 1.84 -13.19
N ASP A 35 -15.94 1.95 -14.42
CA ASP A 35 -15.30 0.84 -15.12
C ASP A 35 -13.85 0.61 -14.61
N ASP A 36 -13.16 1.66 -14.17
CA ASP A 36 -11.72 1.60 -13.86
C ASP A 36 -11.39 0.86 -12.55
N VAL A 37 -12.23 1.00 -11.52
CA VAL A 37 -12.06 0.28 -10.23
C VAL A 37 -12.58 -1.16 -10.29
N LYS A 38 -13.61 -1.42 -11.11
CA LYS A 38 -14.08 -2.79 -11.38
C LYS A 38 -13.10 -3.57 -12.27
N ILE A 39 -12.40 -2.93 -13.21
CA ILE A 39 -11.32 -3.53 -14.02
C ILE A 39 -10.09 -3.85 -13.15
N LEU A 40 -9.68 -2.95 -12.25
CA LEU A 40 -8.57 -3.16 -11.32
C LEU A 40 -8.83 -4.32 -10.33
N LEU A 41 -10.05 -4.41 -9.77
CA LEU A 41 -10.42 -5.49 -8.84
C LEU A 41 -10.77 -6.83 -9.55
N SER A 42 -11.18 -6.79 -10.82
CA SER A 42 -11.53 -8.01 -11.59
C SER A 42 -10.35 -8.63 -12.37
N SER A 43 -9.28 -7.87 -12.64
CA SER A 43 -8.02 -8.35 -13.22
C SER A 43 -7.06 -8.92 -12.18
N MET A 44 -7.18 -8.52 -10.91
CA MET A 44 -6.64 -9.22 -9.74
C MET A 44 -7.36 -10.57 -9.50
N LYS A 45 -7.42 -11.43 -10.52
CA LYS A 45 -7.89 -12.81 -10.38
C LYS A 45 -6.93 -13.59 -9.49
N ILE A 46 -7.21 -13.58 -8.19
CA ILE A 46 -6.65 -14.40 -7.10
C ILE A 46 -6.63 -15.92 -7.42
N LYS A 47 -7.19 -16.37 -8.55
CA LYS A 47 -7.08 -17.75 -9.05
C LYS A 47 -5.64 -18.19 -9.35
N THR A 48 -4.72 -17.28 -9.65
CA THR A 48 -3.29 -17.63 -9.84
C THR A 48 -2.57 -17.93 -8.53
N LEU A 49 -3.00 -17.38 -7.40
CA LEU A 49 -2.41 -17.69 -6.09
C LEU A 49 -2.75 -19.11 -5.62
N TYR A 50 -3.90 -19.66 -6.01
CA TYR A 50 -4.26 -21.04 -5.71
C TYR A 50 -3.54 -22.08 -6.59
N ARG A 51 -3.01 -21.69 -7.77
CA ARG A 51 -2.23 -22.60 -8.64
C ARG A 51 -0.79 -22.78 -8.15
N TRP A 52 -0.32 -21.92 -7.24
CA TRP A 52 1.08 -21.82 -6.85
C TRP A 52 1.51 -22.82 -5.76
N LYS A 53 0.55 -23.53 -5.14
CA LYS A 53 0.82 -24.50 -4.06
C LYS A 53 1.41 -25.85 -4.54
N ILE A 54 1.43 -26.14 -5.85
CA ILE A 54 1.80 -27.49 -6.35
C ILE A 54 3.17 -27.54 -7.06
N HIS A 55 3.75 -26.41 -7.51
CA HIS A 55 5.01 -26.44 -8.27
C HIS A 55 6.23 -25.85 -7.55
N ALA A 56 6.07 -24.92 -6.61
CA ALA A 56 7.20 -24.24 -5.97
C ALA A 56 7.96 -25.12 -4.95
N VAL A 57 7.26 -26.06 -4.29
CA VAL A 57 7.87 -26.95 -3.29
C VAL A 57 8.67 -28.09 -3.96
N SER A 58 8.21 -28.58 -5.11
CA SER A 58 8.87 -29.69 -5.81
C SER A 58 10.18 -29.29 -6.52
N ALA A 59 10.39 -28.01 -6.83
CA ALA A 59 11.59 -27.56 -7.58
C ALA A 59 12.80 -27.26 -6.68
N CYS A 60 12.57 -26.98 -5.38
CA CYS A 60 13.65 -26.65 -4.45
C CYS A 60 14.29 -27.90 -3.83
N GLU A 61 13.55 -29.01 -3.72
CA GLU A 61 14.04 -30.24 -3.09
C GLU A 61 14.88 -31.13 -4.03
N THR A 62 14.78 -30.98 -5.35
CA THR A 62 15.46 -31.88 -6.30
C THR A 62 16.87 -31.47 -6.70
N ASN A 63 17.32 -30.25 -6.41
CA ASN A 63 18.63 -29.75 -6.86
C ASN A 63 19.75 -29.82 -5.81
N HIS A 64 19.46 -30.20 -4.56
CA HIS A 64 20.48 -30.19 -3.50
C HIS A 64 21.18 -31.53 -3.22
N LEU A 65 20.87 -32.59 -3.98
CA LEU A 65 21.41 -33.95 -3.74
C LEU A 65 22.30 -34.52 -4.84
N ALA A 66 22.73 -33.73 -5.83
CA ALA A 66 23.64 -34.24 -6.86
C ALA A 66 24.64 -33.19 -7.37
N LYS A 67 25.77 -33.02 -6.68
CA LYS A 67 27.15 -32.88 -7.24
C LYS A 67 28.13 -32.26 -6.24
N THR A 68 29.00 -33.09 -5.66
CA THR A 68 30.46 -33.22 -5.92
C THR A 68 31.33 -32.21 -5.19
N GLU A 69 32.08 -32.73 -4.23
CA GLU A 69 33.22 -32.10 -3.57
C GLU A 69 34.25 -31.63 -4.62
N GLY A 70 34.50 -30.33 -4.63
CA GLY A 70 35.58 -29.66 -5.35
C GLY A 70 36.14 -28.54 -4.46
N PRO A 71 37.41 -28.12 -4.68
CA PRO A 71 38.15 -27.30 -3.72
C PRO A 71 37.54 -25.90 -3.52
N PRO A 72 37.85 -25.21 -2.40
CA PRO A 72 37.18 -23.98 -2.00
C PRO A 72 37.57 -22.82 -2.93
N SER A 73 36.86 -22.73 -4.04
CA SER A 73 36.97 -21.64 -4.99
C SER A 73 36.19 -20.43 -4.47
N ALA A 74 36.94 -19.37 -4.16
CA ALA A 74 36.55 -17.97 -4.04
C ALA A 74 35.04 -17.69 -3.83
N ARG A 75 34.68 -17.24 -2.62
CA ARG A 75 33.42 -16.52 -2.39
C ARG A 75 33.30 -15.43 -3.45
N SER A 76 32.29 -15.53 -4.30
CA SER A 76 32.00 -14.50 -5.28
C SER A 76 31.61 -13.21 -4.54
N GLU A 77 32.49 -12.23 -4.53
CA GLU A 77 32.27 -10.87 -3.97
C GLU A 77 31.24 -10.05 -4.78
N GLY A 78 30.35 -10.70 -5.53
CA GLY A 78 29.43 -10.07 -6.47
C GLY A 78 27.96 -10.41 -6.31
N SER A 79 27.58 -11.35 -5.43
CA SER A 79 26.17 -11.66 -5.19
C SER A 79 25.55 -10.57 -4.33
N VAL A 80 24.47 -9.95 -4.81
CA VAL A 80 23.61 -9.13 -3.94
C VAL A 80 23.26 -9.94 -2.71
N GLY A 81 23.61 -9.40 -1.54
CA GLY A 81 23.39 -10.09 -0.28
C GLY A 81 21.90 -10.34 -0.11
N GLU A 82 21.48 -11.60 -0.11
CA GLU A 82 20.12 -12.01 0.22
C GLU A 82 19.64 -11.31 1.49
N SER A 83 20.50 -11.26 2.51
CA SER A 83 20.26 -10.55 3.78
C SER A 83 19.97 -9.06 3.61
N GLU A 84 20.60 -8.38 2.64
CA GLU A 84 20.33 -6.96 2.37
C GLU A 84 18.94 -6.75 1.76
N VAL A 85 18.56 -7.62 0.81
CA VAL A 85 17.23 -7.57 0.20
C VAL A 85 16.14 -7.89 1.23
N ILE A 86 16.35 -8.91 2.06
CA ILE A 86 15.43 -9.26 3.15
C ILE A 86 15.32 -8.10 4.15
N GLY A 87 16.44 -7.48 4.53
CA GLY A 87 16.44 -6.32 5.42
C GLY A 87 15.63 -5.15 4.86
N LEU A 88 15.77 -4.86 3.55
CA LEU A 88 14.95 -3.83 2.88
C LEU A 88 13.46 -4.17 2.90
N LEU A 89 13.09 -5.44 2.66
CA LEU A 89 11.69 -5.87 2.72
C LEU A 89 11.09 -5.74 4.11
N MET A 90 11.83 -6.13 5.16
CA MET A 90 11.37 -6.00 6.53
C MET A 90 11.04 -4.54 6.85
N HIS A 91 11.95 -3.61 6.51
CA HIS A 91 11.70 -2.18 6.72
C HIS A 91 10.52 -1.65 5.89
N ILE A 92 10.35 -2.10 4.63
CA ILE A 92 9.18 -1.74 3.81
C ILE A 92 7.88 -2.16 4.51
N VAL A 93 7.84 -3.40 5.05
CA VAL A 93 6.67 -3.93 5.76
C VAL A 93 6.40 -3.14 7.04
N GLU A 94 7.44 -2.83 7.83
CA GLU A 94 7.34 -2.02 9.04
C GLU A 94 6.76 -0.63 8.77
N GLU A 95 7.30 0.09 7.78
CA GLU A 95 6.83 1.44 7.42
C GLU A 95 5.37 1.42 6.93
N ALA A 96 5.00 0.43 6.13
CA ALA A 96 3.62 0.25 5.67
C ALA A 96 2.67 -0.09 6.83
N GLN A 97 3.06 -1.02 7.71
CA GLN A 97 2.30 -1.37 8.91
C GLN A 97 2.05 -0.15 9.80
N MET A 98 3.08 0.65 10.06
CA MET A 98 2.96 1.87 10.85
C MET A 98 2.01 2.88 10.21
N SER A 99 2.06 3.05 8.89
CA SER A 99 1.14 3.91 8.14
C SER A 99 -0.32 3.48 8.30
N ILE A 100 -0.58 2.17 8.27
CA ILE A 100 -1.92 1.59 8.48
C ILE A 100 -2.41 1.80 9.90
N VAL A 101 -1.54 1.57 10.90
CA VAL A 101 -1.86 1.79 12.32
C VAL A 101 -2.23 3.25 12.56
N GLN A 102 -1.45 4.19 12.04
CA GLN A 102 -1.73 5.62 12.13
C GLN A 102 -3.08 5.97 11.49
N THR A 103 -3.30 5.53 10.26
CA THR A 103 -4.54 5.77 9.51
C THR A 103 -5.77 5.23 10.26
N SER A 104 -5.67 4.01 10.79
CA SER A 104 -6.72 3.36 11.58
C SER A 104 -7.00 4.10 12.89
N ALA A 105 -5.96 4.54 13.61
CA ALA A 105 -6.10 5.29 14.85
C ALA A 105 -6.79 6.64 14.63
N VAL A 106 -6.37 7.39 13.61
CA VAL A 106 -7.00 8.68 13.27
C VAL A 106 -8.44 8.48 12.83
N LEU A 107 -8.72 7.45 12.03
CA LEU A 107 -10.09 7.15 11.58
C LEU A 107 -11.00 6.83 12.77
N LYS A 108 -10.57 5.96 13.70
CA LYS A 108 -11.32 5.64 14.93
C LYS A 108 -11.60 6.88 15.75
N LEU A 109 -10.59 7.72 15.98
CA LEU A 109 -10.75 8.97 16.74
C LEU A 109 -11.76 9.90 16.07
N ARG A 110 -11.66 10.09 14.74
CA ARG A 110 -12.59 10.97 14.01
C ARG A 110 -14.02 10.42 13.99
N CYS A 111 -14.20 9.10 13.92
CA CYS A 111 -15.52 8.47 14.04
C CYS A 111 -16.15 8.71 15.42
N GLN A 112 -15.36 8.61 16.50
CA GLN A 112 -15.83 8.91 17.86
C GLN A 112 -16.24 10.38 18.00
N GLN A 113 -15.40 11.30 17.53
CA GLN A 113 -15.69 12.74 17.56
C GLN A 113 -16.91 13.10 16.70
N LEU A 114 -17.12 12.40 15.57
CA LEU A 114 -18.32 12.57 14.75
C LEU A 114 -19.57 12.14 15.52
N ALA A 115 -19.54 10.98 16.18
CA ALA A 115 -20.66 10.47 16.98
C ALA A 115 -21.02 11.40 18.15
N GLN A 116 -20.01 12.01 18.77
CA GLN A 116 -20.17 12.97 19.87
C GLN A 116 -20.53 14.39 19.40
N LYS A 117 -20.61 14.64 18.08
CA LYS A 117 -20.84 15.97 17.47
C LYS A 117 -19.76 17.00 17.82
N GLU A 118 -18.54 16.55 18.08
CA GLU A 118 -17.40 17.41 18.49
C GLU A 118 -16.51 17.85 17.30
N LEU A 119 -16.81 17.41 16.08
CA LEU A 119 -16.00 17.75 14.91
C LEU A 119 -16.22 19.19 14.43
N ARG A 120 -15.15 19.99 14.49
CA ARG A 120 -15.07 21.33 13.88
C ARG A 120 -15.02 21.24 12.36
N SER A 121 -15.40 22.30 11.64
CA SER A 121 -15.47 22.30 10.16
C SER A 121 -14.19 21.81 9.49
N ARG A 122 -13.03 22.35 9.89
CA ARG A 122 -11.73 21.94 9.35
C ARG A 122 -11.42 20.45 9.59
N GLN A 123 -11.89 19.89 10.71
CA GLN A 123 -11.71 18.46 11.01
C GLN A 123 -12.65 17.59 10.16
N ARG A 124 -13.85 18.08 9.82
CA ARG A 124 -14.75 17.40 8.88
C ARG A 124 -14.16 17.33 7.47
N ASP A 125 -13.55 18.42 6.98
CA ASP A 125 -12.87 18.42 5.67
C ASP A 125 -11.65 17.50 5.67
N ASN A 126 -10.96 17.39 6.82
CA ASN A 126 -9.90 16.41 6.98
C ASN A 126 -10.42 14.96 6.99
N LEU A 127 -11.53 14.71 7.67
CA LEU A 127 -12.17 13.40 7.67
C LEU A 127 -12.61 12.98 6.27
N LYS A 128 -13.15 13.89 5.45
CA LYS A 128 -13.47 13.60 4.04
C LYS A 128 -12.25 13.11 3.26
N ARG A 129 -11.09 13.78 3.42
CA ARG A 129 -9.83 13.38 2.78
C ARG A 129 -9.30 12.03 3.31
N LEU A 130 -9.41 11.80 4.61
CA LEU A 130 -9.06 10.51 5.22
C LEU A 130 -9.94 9.36 4.68
N LEU A 131 -11.25 9.58 4.56
CA LEU A 131 -12.17 8.59 3.99
C LEU A 131 -11.87 8.32 2.51
N ALA A 132 -11.49 9.35 1.74
CA ALA A 132 -11.05 9.18 0.36
C ALA A 132 -9.74 8.38 0.24
N PHE A 133 -8.83 8.49 1.22
CA PHE A 133 -7.60 7.72 1.28
C PHE A 133 -7.78 6.29 1.82
N ALA A 134 -8.84 6.00 2.59
CA ALA A 134 -9.03 4.70 3.23
C ALA A 134 -8.93 3.48 2.27
N PRO A 135 -9.49 3.52 1.04
CA PRO A 135 -9.28 2.44 0.05
C PRO A 135 -7.81 2.27 -0.35
N SER A 136 -7.06 3.38 -0.45
CA SER A 136 -5.62 3.37 -0.74
C SER A 136 -4.81 2.70 0.37
N ALA A 137 -5.25 2.77 1.63
CA ALA A 137 -4.63 1.98 2.70
C ALA A 137 -4.77 0.46 2.47
N GLY A 138 -5.90 0.02 1.89
CA GLY A 138 -6.06 -1.37 1.44
C GLY A 138 -5.16 -1.72 0.27
N LEU A 139 -4.99 -0.82 -0.70
CA LEU A 139 -4.04 -0.98 -1.80
C LEU A 139 -2.60 -1.11 -1.30
N LEU A 140 -2.20 -0.28 -0.33
CA LEU A 140 -0.87 -0.30 0.29
C LEU A 140 -0.55 -1.68 0.87
N ILE A 141 -1.48 -2.26 1.63
CA ILE A 141 -1.33 -3.61 2.20
C ILE A 141 -1.12 -4.63 1.09
N ASN A 142 -2.00 -4.63 0.08
CA ASN A 142 -1.93 -5.60 -1.01
C ASN A 142 -0.63 -5.48 -1.80
N TYR A 143 -0.20 -4.24 -2.08
CA TYR A 143 1.06 -3.97 -2.76
C TYR A 143 2.25 -4.56 -2.00
N VAL A 144 2.36 -4.26 -0.71
CA VAL A 144 3.48 -4.73 0.12
C VAL A 144 3.46 -6.24 0.28
N ILE A 145 2.28 -6.85 0.50
CA ILE A 145 2.15 -8.31 0.55
C ILE A 145 2.59 -8.94 -0.78
N TYR A 146 2.13 -8.40 -1.90
CA TYR A 146 2.49 -8.91 -3.23
C TYR A 146 4.00 -8.79 -3.48
N LEU A 147 4.58 -7.61 -3.24
CA LEU A 147 6.00 -7.36 -3.39
C LEU A 147 6.83 -8.32 -2.54
N THR A 148 6.54 -8.40 -1.24
CA THR A 148 7.28 -9.25 -0.30
C THR A 148 7.12 -10.72 -0.67
N THR A 149 5.91 -11.18 -0.97
CA THR A 149 5.68 -12.56 -1.40
C THR A 149 6.45 -12.86 -2.68
N TRP A 150 6.35 -12.01 -3.69
CA TRP A 150 7.02 -12.20 -4.97
C TRP A 150 8.55 -12.28 -4.81
N ILE A 151 9.15 -11.44 -3.98
CA ILE A 151 10.58 -11.48 -3.72
C ILE A 151 10.98 -12.75 -2.95
N LEU A 152 10.31 -13.04 -1.82
CA LEU A 152 10.63 -14.20 -0.99
C LEU A 152 10.47 -15.52 -1.74
N SER A 153 9.49 -15.58 -2.65
CA SER A 153 9.24 -16.71 -3.55
C SER A 153 10.40 -17.00 -4.50
N ASN A 154 11.29 -16.03 -4.73
CA ASN A 154 12.42 -16.15 -5.65
C ASN A 154 13.78 -16.07 -4.93
N VAL A 155 13.81 -16.09 -3.59
CA VAL A 155 15.04 -15.99 -2.80
C VAL A 155 16.06 -17.05 -3.18
N CYS A 156 15.64 -18.31 -3.37
CA CYS A 156 16.54 -19.40 -3.78
C CYS A 156 17.24 -19.13 -5.13
N ARG A 157 16.66 -18.26 -5.97
CA ARG A 157 17.18 -17.90 -7.29
C ARG A 157 18.05 -16.64 -7.26
N PHE A 158 18.31 -16.07 -6.08
CA PHE A 158 19.16 -14.88 -5.96
C PHE A 158 20.61 -15.18 -6.32
N ALA A 159 21.08 -16.40 -6.04
CA ALA A 159 22.40 -16.86 -6.46
C ALA A 159 22.55 -16.86 -8.00
N GLU A 160 21.43 -16.97 -8.73
CA GLU A 160 21.38 -16.97 -10.20
C GLU A 160 21.27 -15.54 -10.78
N LEU A 161 21.04 -14.52 -9.94
CA LEU A 161 20.92 -13.14 -10.40
C LEU A 161 22.27 -12.62 -10.89
N THR A 162 22.28 -12.07 -12.11
CA THR A 162 23.42 -11.28 -12.57
C THR A 162 23.64 -10.09 -11.62
N GLN A 163 24.89 -9.66 -11.46
CA GLN A 163 25.21 -8.50 -10.62
C GLN A 163 24.40 -7.25 -11.02
N ARG A 164 24.12 -7.06 -12.32
CA ARG A 164 23.28 -5.99 -12.84
C ARG A 164 21.83 -6.11 -12.35
N HIS A 165 21.24 -7.30 -12.44
CA HIS A 165 19.86 -7.54 -11.99
C HIS A 165 19.74 -7.36 -10.47
N GLY A 166 20.70 -7.90 -9.71
CA GLY A 166 20.76 -7.71 -8.26
C GLY A 166 20.80 -6.22 -7.88
N ARG A 167 21.73 -5.43 -8.45
CA ARG A 167 21.82 -3.99 -8.16
C ARG A 167 20.55 -3.23 -8.55
N THR A 168 19.92 -3.62 -9.64
CA THR A 168 18.66 -3.01 -10.10
C THR A 168 17.53 -3.29 -9.11
N LEU A 169 17.41 -4.53 -8.65
CA LEU A 169 16.45 -4.93 -7.62
C LEU A 169 16.68 -4.15 -6.32
N GLN A 170 17.92 -4.08 -5.83
CA GLN A 170 18.23 -3.31 -4.63
C GLN A 170 17.86 -1.84 -4.76
N LYS A 171 18.20 -1.21 -5.91
CA LYS A 171 17.85 0.19 -6.17
C LYS A 171 16.33 0.39 -6.17
N GLN A 172 15.58 -0.56 -6.74
CA GLN A 172 14.13 -0.53 -6.73
C GLN A 172 13.57 -0.64 -5.30
N LEU A 173 14.03 -1.62 -4.51
CA LEU A 173 13.58 -1.79 -3.12
C LEU A 173 13.93 -0.58 -2.24
N ARG A 174 15.10 0.03 -2.41
CA ARG A 174 15.46 1.27 -1.72
C ARG A 174 14.54 2.44 -2.09
N SER A 175 14.16 2.55 -3.37
CA SER A 175 13.18 3.53 -3.81
C SER A 175 11.81 3.27 -3.18
N THR A 176 11.35 2.02 -3.17
CA THR A 176 10.07 1.63 -2.56
C THR A 176 10.07 1.89 -1.06
N LEU A 177 11.14 1.56 -0.35
CA LEU A 177 11.32 1.89 1.07
C LEU A 177 11.17 3.39 1.29
N LYS A 178 11.84 4.20 0.45
CA LYS A 178 11.72 5.66 0.57
C LYS A 178 10.29 6.15 0.36
N THR A 179 9.56 5.55 -0.57
CA THR A 179 8.13 5.82 -0.75
C THR A 179 7.33 5.47 0.51
N MET A 180 7.59 4.32 1.14
CA MET A 180 6.88 3.93 2.37
C MET A 180 7.16 4.86 3.55
N GLU A 181 8.40 5.28 3.76
CA GLU A 181 8.76 6.27 4.79
C GLU A 181 7.99 7.60 4.60
N ASN A 182 7.84 8.02 3.34
CA ASN A 182 7.09 9.23 2.99
C ASN A 182 5.59 9.05 3.24
N ILE A 183 5.03 7.90 2.88
CA ILE A 183 3.63 7.56 3.19
C ILE A 183 3.42 7.59 4.71
N ARG A 184 4.30 6.95 5.51
CA ARG A 184 4.23 7.00 6.98
C ARG A 184 4.24 8.43 7.49
N THR A 185 5.12 9.26 6.94
CA THR A 185 5.22 10.68 7.33
C THR A 185 3.94 11.44 6.99
N TYR A 186 3.31 11.16 5.84
CA TYR A 186 2.10 11.86 5.39
C TYR A 186 0.84 11.40 6.14
N THR A 187 0.78 10.12 6.51
CA THR A 187 -0.32 9.53 7.31
C THR A 187 -0.20 9.84 8.80
N ALA A 188 0.90 10.46 9.24
CA ALA A 188 1.08 10.87 10.62
C ALA A 188 -0.05 11.85 11.05
N PRO A 189 -0.60 11.70 12.28
CA PRO A 189 -1.71 12.52 12.78
C PRO A 189 -1.43 14.04 12.77
N GLU A 190 -0.17 14.45 12.76
CA GLU A 190 0.26 15.84 12.75
C GLU A 190 0.26 16.41 11.32
N LYS A 191 0.57 15.58 10.31
CA LYS A 191 0.69 16.01 8.91
C LYS A 191 -0.65 15.95 8.18
N ASN A 192 -1.39 14.84 8.32
CA ASN A 192 -2.69 14.60 7.69
C ASN A 192 -2.73 14.87 6.17
N LYS A 193 -1.67 14.46 5.46
CA LYS A 193 -1.52 14.66 4.00
C LYS A 193 -2.06 13.48 3.22
N TRP A 194 -3.35 13.21 3.40
CA TRP A 194 -4.03 12.01 2.89
C TRP A 194 -4.05 11.92 1.36
N ASN A 195 -4.22 13.06 0.68
CA ASN A 195 -4.25 13.09 -0.78
C ASN A 195 -2.87 12.80 -1.35
N GLU A 196 -1.84 13.48 -0.83
CA GLU A 196 -0.46 13.30 -1.26
C GLU A 196 0.04 11.87 -0.98
N ALA A 197 -0.39 11.25 0.13
CA ALA A 197 -0.11 9.85 0.41
C ALA A 197 -0.76 8.91 -0.62
N GLY A 198 -2.02 9.18 -1.00
CA GLY A 198 -2.73 8.39 -2.00
C GLY A 198 -2.12 8.50 -3.39
N GLU A 199 -1.78 9.71 -3.83
CA GLU A 199 -1.11 9.97 -5.10
C GLU A 199 0.27 9.31 -5.17
N LEU A 200 1.04 9.40 -4.09
CA LEU A 200 2.35 8.77 -4.00
C LEU A 200 2.27 7.24 -4.09
N LEU A 201 1.30 6.62 -3.40
CA LEU A 201 1.07 5.18 -3.49
C LEU A 201 0.68 4.75 -4.90
N LEU A 202 -0.24 5.47 -5.54
CA LEU A 202 -0.70 5.12 -6.88
C LEU A 202 0.45 5.22 -7.90
N SER A 203 1.30 6.24 -7.77
CA SER A 203 2.51 6.40 -8.57
C SER A 203 3.50 5.25 -8.38
N GLU A 204 3.72 4.81 -7.13
CA GLU A 204 4.59 3.67 -6.81
C GLU A 204 4.07 2.36 -7.42
N VAL A 205 2.78 2.05 -7.24
CA VAL A 205 2.17 0.84 -7.79
C VAL A 205 2.25 0.82 -9.31
N THR A 206 1.97 1.95 -9.96
CA THR A 206 2.06 2.09 -11.43
C THR A 206 3.50 1.90 -11.90
N SER A 207 4.46 2.57 -11.26
CA SER A 207 5.89 2.44 -11.55
C SER A 207 6.40 1.01 -11.35
N PHE A 208 5.87 0.30 -10.36
CA PHE A 208 6.20 -1.09 -10.10
C PHE A 208 5.68 -2.01 -11.21
N CYS A 209 4.42 -1.84 -11.63
CA CYS A 209 3.84 -2.59 -12.75
C CYS A 209 4.66 -2.44 -14.03
N ASP A 210 5.01 -1.21 -14.41
CA ASP A 210 5.83 -0.91 -15.59
C ASP A 210 7.21 -1.58 -15.54
N LYS A 211 7.81 -1.63 -14.34
CA LYS A 211 9.11 -2.26 -14.12
C LYS A 211 9.02 -3.78 -14.18
N CYS A 212 7.96 -4.37 -13.63
CA CYS A 212 7.75 -5.82 -13.68
C CYS A 212 7.63 -6.33 -15.11
N GLU A 213 6.95 -5.60 -15.99
CA GLU A 213 6.86 -5.96 -17.42
C GLU A 213 8.24 -5.95 -18.11
N LYS A 214 9.08 -4.98 -17.76
CA LYS A 214 10.37 -4.74 -18.42
C LYS A 214 11.51 -5.61 -17.88
N LEU A 215 11.55 -5.86 -16.58
CA LEU A 215 12.77 -6.32 -15.91
C LEU A 215 12.88 -7.83 -15.76
N ARG A 216 11.77 -8.59 -15.88
CA ARG A 216 11.75 -10.07 -16.01
C ARG A 216 12.80 -10.80 -15.15
N TYR A 217 13.00 -10.32 -13.91
CA TYR A 217 14.16 -10.66 -13.06
C TYR A 217 14.39 -12.17 -12.88
N PHE A 218 13.30 -12.94 -12.92
CA PHE A 218 13.29 -14.38 -12.66
C PHE A 218 12.66 -15.18 -13.81
N GLN A 219 12.69 -14.68 -15.05
CA GLN A 219 12.24 -15.50 -16.18
C GLN A 219 13.21 -16.65 -16.46
N ILE A 220 12.65 -17.85 -16.56
CA ILE A 220 13.33 -19.07 -16.98
C ILE A 220 13.45 -18.99 -18.52
N SER A 221 14.66 -19.16 -19.04
CA SER A 221 14.90 -19.31 -20.48
C SER A 221 14.44 -20.67 -20.94
#